data_AF-A0A936WMV2-F1
#
_entry.id   AF-A0A936WMV2-F1
#
_cell.length_a   1.000
_cell.length_b   1.000
_cell.length_c   1.000
_cell.angle_alpha   90.00
_cell.angle_beta   90.00
_cell.angle_gamma   90.00
#
_symmetry.space_group_name_H-M   'P 1'
#
loop_
_entity.id
_entity.type
_entity.pdbx_description
1 polymer ?
#
loop_
_entity_poly.entity_id
_entity_poly.type
_entity_poly.pdbx_seq_one_letter_code
_entity_poly.pdbx_strand_id
1 'polypeptide(L)'
;MRKIRSGLAIAALAAMQGTLAQDWTRLPGGNVITANEWLGADVGSTIPLQIRHDANQPIEWYTAALNHMRLNNTVTTTINGYGATAKDGFLGLSPNGGLWTTGPGAYSRLHLDDGIFPPLTGPYRPWMRNGVYMSGNNDMMYVGQLFRAGEDERDAMVARNEGGEAEEVADGVAGHGAN
;
A
#
# COMPACT_ATOMS: atom_id res chain seq x y z
N MET A 1 -25.95 -8.75 73.85
CA MET A 1 -26.67 -9.37 72.72
C MET A 1 -27.49 -8.30 72.01
N ARG A 2 -27.17 -7.96 70.76
CA ARG A 2 -28.06 -7.22 69.84
C ARG A 2 -27.79 -7.73 68.43
N LYS A 3 -28.74 -8.49 67.88
CA LYS A 3 -28.71 -9.00 66.50
C LYS A 3 -29.14 -7.86 65.58
N ILE A 4 -28.34 -7.54 64.56
CA ILE A 4 -28.81 -6.77 63.39
C ILE A 4 -28.65 -7.70 62.18
N ARG A 5 -29.76 -7.87 61.47
CA ARG A 5 -29.97 -8.84 60.39
C ARG A 5 -29.41 -8.31 59.06
N SER A 6 -29.00 -9.28 58.25
CA SER A 6 -28.58 -9.19 56.85
C SER A 6 -29.59 -8.48 55.95
N GLY A 7 -29.09 -7.64 55.04
CA GLY A 7 -29.83 -7.07 53.91
C GLY A 7 -28.86 -6.89 52.74
N LEU A 8 -28.87 -7.86 51.82
CA LEU A 8 -28.16 -7.86 50.56
C LEU A 8 -28.74 -6.76 49.65
N ALA A 9 -27.88 -5.89 49.10
CA ALA A 9 -28.21 -5.12 47.90
C ALA A 9 -26.97 -5.07 46.99
N ILE A 10 -26.96 -6.01 46.04
CA ILE A 10 -26.11 -6.06 44.86
C ILE A 10 -26.59 -4.95 43.92
N ALA A 11 -25.82 -3.87 43.78
CA ALA A 11 -25.88 -2.88 42.70
C ALA A 11 -24.74 -1.88 42.96
N ALA A 12 -23.75 -1.65 42.11
CA ALA A 12 -23.61 -1.89 40.70
C ALA A 12 -22.15 -2.22 40.39
N LEU A 13 -21.89 -3.48 40.03
CA LEU A 13 -20.75 -3.84 39.18
C LEU A 13 -21.15 -3.61 37.71
N ALA A 14 -21.83 -2.49 37.44
CA ALA A 14 -22.27 -2.12 36.11
C ALA A 14 -21.16 -1.30 35.45
N ALA A 15 -20.67 -1.84 34.34
CA ALA A 15 -19.87 -1.15 33.35
C ALA A 15 -18.43 -0.78 33.76
N MET A 16 -17.63 -1.80 34.12
CA MET A 16 -16.33 -1.89 33.45
C MET A 16 -16.57 -2.46 32.06
N GLN A 17 -17.19 -1.66 31.18
CA GLN A 17 -17.01 -1.85 29.75
C GLN A 17 -15.57 -1.42 29.49
N GLY A 18 -14.63 -2.32 29.78
CA GLY A 18 -13.29 -2.22 29.23
C GLY A 18 -13.49 -2.04 27.74
N THR A 19 -13.02 -0.91 27.23
CA THR A 19 -12.94 -0.63 25.80
C THR A 19 -12.44 -1.92 25.15
N LEU A 20 -13.19 -2.50 24.20
CA LEU A 20 -12.70 -3.59 23.35
C LEU A 20 -11.65 -3.05 22.37
N ALA A 21 -10.75 -2.22 22.85
CA ALA A 21 -9.58 -1.78 22.14
C ALA A 21 -8.55 -2.89 22.26
N GLN A 22 -7.92 -3.22 21.13
CA GLN A 22 -6.72 -4.02 21.08
C GLN A 22 -5.71 -3.48 22.12
N ASP A 23 -5.29 -4.30 23.10
CA ASP A 23 -4.38 -3.87 24.17
C ASP A 23 -2.95 -3.82 23.62
N TRP A 24 -2.53 -2.65 23.17
CA TRP A 24 -1.18 -2.42 22.64
C TRP A 24 -0.11 -2.30 23.74
N THR A 25 -0.48 -2.35 25.02
CA THR A 25 0.41 -2.09 26.17
C THR A 25 0.90 -3.35 26.88
N ARG A 26 0.50 -4.55 26.44
CA ARG A 26 0.93 -5.82 27.02
C ARG A 26 2.45 -6.00 26.92
N LEU A 27 3.11 -6.15 28.07
CA LEU A 27 4.50 -6.59 28.21
C LEU A 27 4.56 -8.07 28.67
N PRO A 28 5.44 -8.92 28.11
CA PRO A 28 6.31 -8.66 26.96
C PRO A 28 5.52 -8.70 25.64
N GLY A 29 5.55 -7.55 24.95
CA GLY A 29 5.07 -7.18 23.61
C GLY A 29 4.00 -8.01 22.89
N GLY A 30 2.82 -7.40 22.70
CA GLY A 30 1.93 -7.67 21.57
C GLY A 30 0.64 -8.44 21.89
N ASN A 31 -0.34 -8.33 20.98
CA ASN A 31 -1.57 -9.11 21.03
C ASN A 31 -1.34 -10.45 20.35
N VAL A 32 -1.54 -11.55 21.09
CA VAL A 32 -1.61 -12.89 20.49
C VAL A 32 -3.02 -13.05 19.93
N ILE A 33 -3.13 -13.06 18.60
CA ILE A 33 -4.38 -13.43 17.92
C ILE A 33 -4.48 -14.95 17.96
N THR A 34 -5.59 -15.45 18.50
CA THR A 34 -5.94 -16.88 18.52
C THR A 34 -6.71 -17.28 17.26
N ALA A 35 -6.97 -18.58 17.09
CA ALA A 35 -7.61 -19.11 15.88
C ALA A 35 -9.00 -18.52 15.56
N ASN A 36 -9.64 -17.85 16.53
CA ASN A 36 -10.99 -17.28 16.40
C ASN A 36 -10.99 -15.74 16.44
N GLU A 37 -9.84 -15.10 16.26
CA GLU A 37 -9.69 -13.66 16.31
C GLU A 37 -9.15 -13.14 14.98
N TRP A 38 -9.60 -11.95 14.57
CA TRP A 38 -9.15 -11.26 13.37
C TRP A 38 -9.12 -9.75 13.63
N LEU A 39 -8.27 -9.05 12.89
CA LEU A 39 -8.33 -7.59 12.81
C LEU A 39 -9.48 -7.22 11.88
N GLY A 40 -10.54 -6.59 12.39
CA GLY A 40 -11.66 -6.20 11.55
C GLY A 40 -12.85 -5.61 12.29
N ALA A 41 -13.94 -5.45 11.55
CA ALA A 41 -15.23 -5.01 12.06
C ALA A 41 -16.15 -6.23 12.30
N ASP A 42 -17.10 -6.09 13.22
CA ASP A 42 -18.07 -7.14 13.53
C ASP A 42 -19.11 -7.30 12.40
N VAL A 43 -19.77 -8.46 12.34
CA VAL A 43 -20.81 -8.77 11.34
C VAL A 43 -21.98 -7.80 11.37
N GLY A 44 -22.28 -7.19 12.53
CA GLY A 44 -23.36 -6.21 12.67
C GLY A 44 -23.00 -4.78 12.23
N SER A 45 -21.79 -4.53 11.71
CA SER A 45 -21.33 -3.18 11.40
C SER A 45 -22.16 -2.53 10.29
N THR A 46 -22.68 -1.33 10.56
CA THR A 46 -23.54 -0.56 9.62
C THR A 46 -22.75 0.41 8.74
N ILE A 47 -21.44 0.53 8.95
CA ILE A 47 -20.52 1.35 8.16
C ILE A 47 -19.34 0.50 7.65
N PRO A 48 -18.73 0.85 6.50
CA PRO A 48 -17.58 0.12 5.99
C PRO A 48 -16.34 0.21 6.90
N LEU A 49 -15.60 -0.90 7.01
CA LEU A 49 -14.24 -0.88 7.55
C LEU A 49 -13.34 -0.05 6.63
N GLN A 50 -12.67 0.97 7.18
CA GLN A 50 -11.71 1.79 6.46
C GLN A 50 -10.31 1.59 7.04
N ILE A 51 -9.33 1.25 6.20
CA ILE A 51 -7.91 1.31 6.55
C ILE A 51 -7.39 2.65 6.05
N ARG A 52 -7.13 3.60 6.96
CA ARG A 52 -6.70 4.96 6.63
C ARG A 52 -5.70 5.49 7.65
N HIS A 53 -4.89 6.45 7.22
CA HIS A 53 -3.96 7.16 8.09
C HIS A 53 -4.14 8.68 7.92
N ASP A 54 -4.87 9.31 8.84
CA ASP A 54 -5.28 10.71 8.70
C ASP A 54 -4.11 11.72 8.90
N ALA A 55 -2.99 11.29 9.49
CA ALA A 55 -1.79 12.13 9.66
C ALA A 55 -0.76 12.03 8.51
N ASN A 56 -1.20 11.67 7.30
CA ASN A 56 -0.38 11.63 6.08
C ASN A 56 0.91 10.79 6.20
N GLN A 57 0.81 9.62 6.81
CA GLN A 57 1.87 8.62 6.83
C GLN A 57 1.50 7.48 5.88
N PRO A 58 2.49 6.76 5.34
CA PRO A 58 2.20 5.60 4.50
C PRO A 58 1.41 4.54 5.29
N ILE A 59 0.62 3.75 4.56
CA ILE A 59 0.07 2.50 5.09
C ILE A 59 0.99 1.39 4.62
N GLU A 60 1.52 0.62 5.57
CA GLU A 60 2.57 -0.37 5.33
C GLU A 60 2.15 -1.74 5.87
N TRP A 61 2.52 -2.80 5.16
CA TRP A 61 2.23 -4.18 5.55
C TRP A 61 3.54 -4.95 5.70
N TYR A 62 3.70 -5.57 6.88
CA TYR A 62 4.94 -6.18 7.31
C TYR A 62 4.78 -7.68 7.60
N THR A 63 5.85 -8.45 7.34
CA THR A 63 6.06 -9.76 7.99
C THR A 63 7.50 -9.83 8.49
N ALA A 64 7.72 -10.36 9.70
CA ALA A 64 9.06 -10.45 10.31
C ALA A 64 9.88 -9.13 10.26
N ALA A 65 9.24 -7.98 10.49
CA ALA A 65 9.82 -6.63 10.39
C ALA A 65 10.32 -6.21 8.99
N LEU A 66 9.97 -6.94 7.94
CA LEU A 66 10.19 -6.57 6.55
C LEU A 66 8.93 -5.94 5.97
N ASN A 67 9.07 -4.76 5.35
CA ASN A 67 7.98 -4.14 4.59
C ASN A 67 7.82 -4.88 3.28
N HIS A 68 6.61 -5.37 2.98
CA HIS A 68 6.29 -6.05 1.72
C HIS A 68 5.37 -5.24 0.82
N MET A 69 4.61 -4.31 1.40
CA MET A 69 3.67 -3.48 0.68
C MET A 69 3.59 -2.11 1.33
N ARG A 70 3.52 -1.07 0.51
CA ARG A 70 3.32 0.30 0.99
C ARG A 70 2.42 1.07 0.05
N LEU A 71 1.35 1.63 0.61
CA LEU A 71 0.57 2.70 0.00
C LEU A 71 1.19 4.02 0.43
N ASN A 72 1.71 4.78 -0.52
CA ASN A 72 2.37 6.04 -0.24
C ASN A 72 1.42 7.09 0.32
N ASN A 73 1.91 7.84 1.29
CA ASN A 73 1.39 9.14 1.65
C ASN A 73 1.64 10.18 0.54
N THR A 74 1.24 11.43 0.77
CA THR A 74 1.61 12.52 -0.13
C THR A 74 3.12 12.69 -0.15
N VAL A 75 3.75 12.40 -1.30
CA VAL A 75 5.21 12.35 -1.43
C VAL A 75 5.65 12.62 -2.87
N THR A 76 6.78 13.30 -3.01
CA THR A 76 7.49 13.46 -4.28
C THR A 76 8.87 12.85 -4.20
N THR A 77 9.33 12.26 -5.30
CA THR A 77 10.66 11.66 -5.38
C THR A 77 11.28 11.88 -6.74
N THR A 78 12.61 11.84 -6.81
CA THR A 78 13.35 11.89 -8.06
C THR A 78 13.53 10.47 -8.58
N ILE A 79 13.13 10.21 -9.81
CA ILE A 79 13.35 8.93 -10.50
C ILE A 79 14.02 9.22 -11.82
N ASN A 80 15.17 8.58 -12.09
CA ASN A 80 15.90 8.76 -13.35
C ASN A 80 16.19 10.25 -13.69
N GLY A 81 16.55 11.04 -12.69
CA GLY A 81 16.78 12.48 -12.87
C GLY A 81 15.51 13.33 -13.08
N TYR A 82 14.33 12.73 -13.26
CA TYR A 82 13.05 13.45 -13.28
C TYR A 82 12.67 13.81 -11.84
N GLY A 83 12.98 15.05 -11.46
CA GLY A 83 12.71 15.58 -10.13
C GLY A 83 11.23 15.80 -9.82
N ALA A 84 10.91 15.91 -8.54
CA ALA A 84 9.58 16.26 -8.02
C ALA A 84 8.42 15.42 -8.58
N THR A 85 8.67 14.14 -8.88
CA THR A 85 7.62 13.28 -9.41
C THR A 85 6.66 12.89 -8.29
N ALA A 86 5.39 13.32 -8.37
CA ALA A 86 4.36 13.02 -7.36
C ALA A 86 3.92 11.54 -7.38
N LYS A 87 3.96 10.90 -6.20
CA LYS A 87 3.69 9.45 -5.99
C LYS A 87 2.59 9.18 -4.96
N ASP A 88 1.75 10.18 -4.75
CA ASP A 88 0.64 10.13 -3.80
C ASP A 88 -0.26 8.91 -4.09
N GLY A 89 -0.48 8.06 -3.09
CA GLY A 89 -1.32 6.87 -3.22
C GLY A 89 -0.76 5.77 -4.13
N PHE A 90 0.53 5.81 -4.47
CA PHE A 90 1.15 4.74 -5.26
C PHE A 90 1.40 3.53 -4.36
N LEU A 91 1.13 2.34 -4.88
CA LEU A 91 1.27 1.08 -4.19
C LEU A 91 2.52 0.34 -4.68
N GLY A 92 3.46 0.09 -3.79
CA GLY A 92 4.61 -0.78 -4.05
C GLY A 92 4.42 -2.13 -3.38
N LEU A 93 4.74 -3.21 -4.07
CA LEU A 93 4.85 -4.58 -3.55
C LEU A 93 6.25 -5.11 -3.84
N SER A 94 6.91 -5.66 -2.83
CA SER A 94 8.25 -6.26 -2.93
C SER A 94 8.38 -7.41 -1.92
N PRO A 95 9.17 -8.46 -2.16
CA PRO A 95 9.43 -9.50 -1.17
C PRO A 95 10.27 -8.99 0.02
N ASN A 96 10.83 -7.77 -0.06
CA ASN A 96 11.53 -7.15 1.06
C ASN A 96 11.44 -5.61 1.00
N GLY A 97 12.09 -4.92 1.95
CA GLY A 97 12.05 -3.46 2.04
C GLY A 97 12.88 -2.71 0.99
N GLY A 98 13.59 -3.41 0.10
CA GLY A 98 14.57 -2.86 -0.84
C GLY A 98 14.02 -1.74 -1.72
N LEU A 99 12.76 -1.86 -2.15
CA LEU A 99 12.05 -0.88 -2.95
C LEU A 99 12.05 0.54 -2.34
N TRP A 100 12.03 0.63 -1.01
CA TRP A 100 11.98 1.91 -0.27
C TRP A 100 13.28 2.26 0.45
N THR A 101 14.11 1.27 0.80
CA THR A 101 15.39 1.50 1.50
C THR A 101 16.54 1.81 0.54
N THR A 102 16.52 1.22 -0.65
CA THR A 102 17.55 1.41 -1.69
C THR A 102 17.01 2.07 -2.95
N GLY A 103 15.69 2.05 -3.14
CA GLY A 103 15.00 2.70 -4.25
C GLY A 103 14.15 3.91 -3.83
N PRO A 104 13.61 4.66 -4.79
CA PRO A 104 12.75 5.81 -4.53
C PRO A 104 11.29 5.42 -4.20
N GLY A 105 10.99 4.13 -3.97
CA GLY A 105 9.63 3.61 -3.81
C GLY A 105 8.95 3.28 -5.15
N ALA A 106 7.61 3.21 -5.15
CA ALA A 106 6.82 2.87 -6.34
C ALA A 106 6.97 3.90 -7.49
N TYR A 107 7.18 3.43 -8.72
CA TYR A 107 7.41 4.30 -9.89
C TYR A 107 6.11 4.67 -10.62
N SER A 108 5.17 3.74 -10.67
CA SER A 108 3.84 3.90 -11.24
C SER A 108 2.79 3.63 -10.17
N ARG A 109 1.50 3.83 -10.48
CA ARG A 109 0.41 3.57 -9.54
C ARG A 109 0.53 2.23 -8.82
N LEU A 110 0.95 1.18 -9.54
CA LEU A 110 1.36 -0.09 -8.96
C LEU A 110 2.82 -0.39 -9.37
N HIS A 111 3.65 -0.77 -8.42
CA HIS A 111 5.01 -1.25 -8.65
C HIS A 111 5.19 -2.64 -8.03
N LEU A 112 5.54 -3.63 -8.84
CA LEU A 112 5.93 -4.98 -8.44
C LEU A 112 7.44 -5.12 -8.58
N ASP A 113 8.14 -5.40 -7.48
CA ASP A 113 9.60 -5.47 -7.43
C ASP A 113 10.08 -6.86 -7.00
N ASP A 114 11.15 -7.38 -7.62
CA ASP A 114 11.72 -8.70 -7.29
C ASP A 114 12.52 -8.72 -5.98
N GLY A 115 12.91 -7.55 -5.46
CA GLY A 115 13.69 -7.36 -4.24
C GLY A 115 15.10 -7.96 -4.25
N ILE A 116 15.62 -8.46 -5.38
CA ILE A 116 16.95 -9.08 -5.43
C ILE A 116 18.02 -8.02 -5.61
N PHE A 117 17.76 -7.04 -6.48
CA PHE A 117 18.67 -5.94 -6.79
C PHE A 117 18.01 -4.58 -6.51
N PRO A 118 18.79 -3.50 -6.35
CA PRO A 118 18.23 -2.17 -6.26
C PRO A 118 17.34 -1.89 -7.48
N PRO A 119 16.12 -1.35 -7.27
CA PRO A 119 15.20 -1.05 -8.37
C PRO A 119 15.84 -0.14 -9.42
N LEU A 120 15.85 -0.58 -10.69
CA LEU A 120 16.47 0.17 -11.77
C LEU A 120 15.61 1.38 -12.16
N THR A 121 16.14 2.58 -11.92
CA THR A 121 15.42 3.82 -12.23
C THR A 121 15.57 4.27 -13.70
N GLY A 122 16.72 4.05 -14.34
CA GLY A 122 17.09 4.58 -15.67
C GLY A 122 16.05 4.49 -16.81
N PRO A 123 15.19 3.47 -16.84
CA PRO A 123 14.19 3.33 -17.89
C PRO A 123 12.86 4.03 -17.60
N TYR A 124 12.64 4.45 -16.36
CA TYR A 124 11.46 5.22 -16.01
C TYR A 124 11.34 6.48 -16.88
N ARG A 125 10.11 6.78 -17.30
CA ARG A 125 9.74 8.05 -17.94
C ARG A 125 8.51 8.63 -17.23
N PRO A 126 8.35 9.97 -17.17
CA PRO A 126 7.20 10.60 -16.52
C PRO A 126 5.83 10.10 -17.01
N TRP A 127 5.74 9.67 -18.26
CA TRP A 127 4.52 9.13 -18.85
C TRP A 127 4.15 7.73 -18.35
N MET A 128 5.06 7.01 -17.68
CA MET A 128 4.77 5.70 -17.07
C MET A 128 3.98 5.81 -15.76
N ARG A 129 3.50 6.99 -15.39
CA ARG A 129 2.90 7.25 -14.06
C ARG A 129 1.64 6.39 -13.78
N ASN A 130 0.76 6.24 -14.77
CA ASN A 130 -0.53 5.55 -14.62
C ASN A 130 -0.49 4.12 -15.17
N GLY A 131 -0.03 3.17 -14.36
CA GLY A 131 0.03 1.76 -14.78
C GLY A 131 0.70 0.86 -13.76
N VAL A 132 1.10 -0.32 -14.24
CA VAL A 132 1.85 -1.33 -13.51
C VAL A 132 3.28 -1.34 -13.99
N TYR A 133 4.22 -1.11 -13.07
CA TYR A 133 5.65 -1.24 -13.32
C TYR A 133 6.15 -2.51 -12.65
N MET A 134 6.95 -3.30 -13.35
CA MET A 134 7.59 -4.52 -12.88
C MET A 134 9.10 -4.34 -12.97
N SER A 135 9.83 -4.52 -11.86
CA SER A 135 11.30 -4.46 -11.83
C SER A 135 11.90 -5.78 -11.36
N GLY A 136 13.00 -6.17 -12.00
CA GLY A 136 13.87 -7.23 -11.50
C GLY A 136 15.15 -7.37 -12.31
N ASN A 137 16.28 -7.68 -11.65
CA ASN A 137 17.58 -8.01 -12.28
C ASN A 137 17.98 -7.17 -13.53
N ASN A 138 17.90 -5.83 -13.46
CA ASN A 138 18.13 -4.84 -14.56
C ASN A 138 17.05 -4.74 -15.64
N ASP A 139 16.04 -5.61 -15.63
CA ASP A 139 14.94 -5.55 -16.56
C ASP A 139 13.77 -4.76 -15.96
N MET A 140 12.95 -4.19 -16.85
CA MET A 140 11.61 -3.78 -16.46
C MET A 140 10.60 -4.11 -17.53
N MET A 141 9.36 -4.13 -17.06
CA MET A 141 8.19 -4.04 -17.88
C MET A 141 7.24 -2.99 -17.30
N TYR A 142 6.59 -2.24 -18.19
CA TYR A 142 5.52 -1.33 -17.87
C TYR A 142 4.32 -1.65 -18.74
N VAL A 143 3.14 -1.66 -18.12
CA VAL A 143 1.86 -1.71 -18.82
C VAL A 143 0.94 -0.67 -18.22
N GLY A 144 0.40 0.22 -19.04
CA GLY A 144 -0.52 1.23 -18.55
C GLY A 144 -0.92 2.22 -19.62
N GLN A 145 -1.52 3.32 -19.20
CA GLN A 145 -1.90 4.39 -20.10
C GLN A 145 -0.67 5.26 -20.39
N LEU A 146 -0.48 5.67 -21.64
CA LEU A 146 0.41 6.79 -21.90
C LEU A 146 -0.09 7.99 -21.08
N PHE A 147 0.79 8.65 -20.33
CA PHE A 147 0.43 9.84 -19.57
C PHE A 147 1.21 11.06 -20.06
N ARG A 148 0.50 11.97 -20.71
CA ARG A 148 0.95 13.33 -21.05
C ARG A 148 0.07 14.32 -20.30
N ALA A 149 0.72 15.22 -19.59
CA ALA A 149 0.02 16.17 -18.74
C ALA A 149 -0.85 17.11 -19.59
N GLY A 150 -2.16 17.11 -19.35
CA GLY A 150 -3.12 17.98 -20.04
C GLY A 150 -3.73 17.39 -21.31
N GLU A 151 -3.43 16.13 -21.64
CA GLU A 151 -4.01 15.42 -22.80
C GLU A 151 -5.01 14.34 -22.32
N ASP A 152 -6.09 14.16 -23.07
CA ASP A 152 -7.02 13.04 -22.91
C ASP A 152 -6.50 11.85 -23.73
N GLU A 153 -5.50 11.16 -23.19
CA GLU A 153 -4.88 10.03 -23.88
C GLU A 153 -5.68 8.74 -23.65
N ARG A 154 -6.07 8.07 -24.74
CA ARG A 154 -6.73 6.75 -24.70
C ARG A 154 -5.78 5.60 -24.98
N ASP A 155 -4.49 5.90 -25.14
CA ASP A 155 -3.51 4.96 -25.62
C ASP A 155 -2.98 4.08 -24.47
N ALA A 156 -3.02 2.77 -24.68
CA ALA A 156 -2.34 1.81 -23.83
C ALA A 156 -0.91 1.63 -24.34
N MET A 157 0.04 1.59 -23.41
CA MET A 157 1.45 1.43 -23.66
C MET A 157 1.96 0.17 -22.97
N VAL A 158 2.76 -0.58 -23.71
CA VAL A 158 3.65 -1.60 -23.15
C VAL A 158 5.07 -1.15 -23.44
N ALA A 159 5.88 -1.06 -22.38
CA ALA A 159 7.29 -0.79 -22.52
C ALA A 159 8.08 -1.85 -21.77
N ARG A 160 9.23 -2.22 -22.32
CA ARG A 160 10.17 -3.12 -21.66
C ARG A 160 11.58 -2.63 -21.88
N ASN A 161 12.50 -3.07 -21.04
CA ASN A 161 13.93 -2.93 -21.29
C ASN A 161 14.59 -4.22 -20.89
N GLU A 162 15.45 -4.68 -21.78
CA GLU A 162 16.32 -5.81 -21.60
C GLU A 162 17.76 -5.27 -21.64
N GLY A 163 18.29 -4.86 -20.50
CA GLY A 163 19.72 -4.54 -20.36
C GLY A 163 20.31 -3.43 -21.25
N GLY A 164 19.54 -2.41 -21.68
CA GLY A 164 20.12 -1.20 -22.31
C GLY A 164 19.24 -0.41 -23.27
N GLU A 165 18.14 -0.97 -23.78
CA GLU A 165 17.26 -0.28 -24.73
C GLU A 165 15.80 -0.42 -24.28
N ALA A 166 15.10 0.72 -24.14
CA ALA A 166 13.68 0.71 -23.90
C ALA A 166 12.96 0.48 -25.23
N GLU A 167 12.35 -0.68 -25.41
CA GLU A 167 11.49 -0.96 -26.57
C GLU A 167 10.06 -0.53 -26.23
N GLU A 168 9.56 0.44 -26.98
CA GLU A 168 8.17 0.88 -26.95
C GLU A 168 7.37 -0.01 -27.92
N VAL A 169 6.44 -0.81 -27.40
CA VAL A 169 5.47 -1.53 -28.22
C VAL A 169 4.12 -0.85 -28.03
N ALA A 170 3.88 0.18 -28.84
CA ALA A 170 2.58 0.81 -28.97
C ALA A 170 1.75 0.01 -29.99
N ASP A 171 0.80 -0.81 -29.53
CA ASP A 171 -0.24 -1.32 -30.43
C ASP A 171 -1.28 -0.21 -30.60
N GLY A 172 -1.06 0.64 -31.61
CA GLY A 172 -2.08 1.54 -32.11
C GLY A 172 -3.19 0.73 -32.77
N VAL A 173 -4.12 0.19 -31.98
CA VAL A 173 -5.40 -0.27 -32.52
C VAL A 173 -6.12 0.98 -33.02
N ALA A 174 -5.91 1.29 -34.31
CA ALA A 174 -6.67 2.29 -35.03
C ALA A 174 -8.16 2.03 -34.75
N GLY A 175 -8.80 3.00 -34.08
CA GLY A 175 -10.18 2.87 -33.63
C GLY A 175 -11.05 2.38 -34.77
N HIS A 176 -11.61 1.17 -34.61
CA HIS A 176 -12.77 0.76 -35.37
C HIS A 176 -13.96 1.55 -34.81
N GLY A 177 -14.15 2.76 -35.34
CA GLY A 177 -15.41 3.47 -35.21
C GLY A 177 -16.49 2.65 -35.89
N ALA A 178 -17.24 1.88 -35.10
CA ALA A 178 -18.47 1.23 -35.54
C ALA A 178 -19.64 2.22 -35.38
N ASN A 179 -20.21 2.58 -36.53
CA ASN A 179 -21.55 3.12 -36.83
C ASN A 179 -22.16 4.20 -35.92
#